data_AF-A0A4R7DQX4-F1
#
_entry.id   AF-A0A4R7DQX4-F1
#
_cell.length_a   1.000
_cell.length_b   1.000
_cell.length_c   1.000
_cell.angle_alpha   90.00
_cell.angle_beta   90.00
_cell.angle_gamma   90.00
#
_symmetry.space_group_name_H-M   'P 1'
#
loop_
_entity.id
_entity.type
_entity.pdbx_description
1 polymer ?
#
loop_
_entity_poly.entity_id
_entity_poly.type
_entity_poly.pdbx_seq_one_letter_code
_entity_poly.pdbx_strand_id
1 'polypeptide(L)' 'MAVKHTPTGVVHQGSKGGRTGCGFNTKENSSHWVNSHEKINCDKKGCKS' A
#
# COMPACT_ATOMS: atom_id res chain seq x y z
N MET A 1 8.91 2.13 -3.26
CA MET A 1 7.86 1.60 -4.15
C MET A 1 6.52 1.80 -3.47
N ALA A 2 5.46 2.07 -4.23
CA ALA A 2 4.15 2.33 -3.65
C ALA A 2 3.11 1.33 -4.16
N VAL A 3 2.10 1.08 -3.33
CA VAL A 3 0.99 0.17 -3.65
C VAL A 3 -0.31 0.85 -3.26
N LYS A 4 -1.24 0.94 -4.20
CA LYS A 4 -2.54 1.54 -4.00
C LYS A 4 -3.55 0.46 -3.65
N HIS A 5 -4.28 0.70 -2.57
CA HIS A 5 -5.46 -0.05 -2.22
C HIS A 5 -6.64 0.55 -2.99
N THR A 6 -7.08 -0.13 -4.05
CA THR A 6 -8.17 0.32 -4.92
C THR A 6 -9.49 0.61 -4.20
N PRO A 7 -9.93 -0.14 -3.17
CA PRO A 7 -11.19 0.14 -2.47
C PRO A 7 -11.17 1.42 -1.64
N THR A 8 -10.02 1.79 -1.09
CA THR A 8 -9.89 2.99 -0.24
C THR A 8 -9.24 4.17 -0.95
N GLY A 9 -8.60 3.94 -2.11
CA GLY A 9 -7.78 4.94 -2.80
C GLY A 9 -6.46 5.30 -2.09
N VAL A 10 -6.14 4.63 -0.97
CA VAL A 10 -4.95 4.91 -0.17
C VAL A 10 -3.72 4.24 -0.80
N VAL A 11 -2.66 5.02 -0.96
CA VAL A 11 -1.34 4.62 -1.44
C VAL A 11 -0.43 4.39 -0.24
N HIS A 12 0.00 3.15 -0.09
CA HIS A 12 0.90 2.68 0.97
C HIS A 12 2.33 2.52 0.44
N GLN A 13 3.30 2.60 1.34
CA GLN A 13 4.69 2.24 1.06
C GLN A 13 4.80 0.72 0.96
N GLY A 14 5.26 0.19 -0.17
CA GLY A 14 5.43 -1.24 -0.39
C GLY A 14 5.16 -1.66 -1.83
N SER A 15 4.95 -2.95 -2.03
CA SER A 15 4.64 -3.58 -3.31
C SER A 15 3.53 -4.62 -3.16
N LYS A 16 2.78 -4.87 -4.24
CA LYS A 16 1.77 -5.93 -4.31
C LYS A 16 2.41 -7.30 -4.08
N GLY A 17 1.75 -8.15 -3.28
CA GLY A 17 2.25 -9.47 -2.91
C GLY A 17 3.23 -9.47 -1.73
N GLY A 18 3.48 -8.31 -1.12
CA GLY A 18 4.28 -8.16 0.09
C GLY A 18 3.47 -7.64 1.28
N ARG A 19 4.16 -6.98 2.19
CA ARG A 19 3.57 -6.27 3.34
C ARG A 19 3.94 -4.79 3.25
N THR A 20 2.99 -3.91 3.51
CA THR A 20 3.24 -2.47 3.48
C THR A 20 4.05 -2.02 4.71
N GLY A 21 4.69 -0.86 4.62
CA GLY A 21 5.48 -0.30 5.72
C GLY A 21 4.68 -0.05 7.00
N CYS A 22 3.36 0.19 6.88
CA CYS A 22 2.45 0.30 8.02
C CYS A 22 1.76 -1.02 8.41
N GLY A 23 2.20 -2.15 7.84
CA GLY A 23 1.83 -3.49 8.30
C GLY A 23 0.70 -4.18 7.55
N PHE A 24 0.09 -3.57 6.51
CA PHE A 24 -0.97 -4.22 5.74
C PHE A 24 -0.42 -5.36 4.87
N ASN A 25 -1.12 -6.49 4.85
CA ASN A 25 -0.79 -7.60 3.98
C ASN A 25 -1.43 -7.39 2.60
N THR A 26 -0.61 -7.19 1.57
CA THR A 26 -1.10 -7.01 0.19
C THR A 26 -1.32 -8.34 -0.55
N LYS A 27 -1.03 -9.47 0.12
CA LYS A 27 -1.42 -10.81 -0.36
C LYS A 27 -2.90 -11.08 -0.07
N GLU A 28 -3.40 -10.55 1.04
CA GLU A 28 -4.83 -10.57 1.35
C GLU A 28 -5.58 -9.70 0.37
N ASN A 29 -6.60 -10.27 -0.28
CA ASN A 29 -7.37 -9.60 -1.32
C ASN A 29 -6.45 -8.97 -2.39
N SER A 30 -5.53 -9.75 -2.95
CA SER A 30 -4.54 -9.28 -3.94
C SER A 30 -5.15 -8.51 -5.12
N SER A 31 -6.42 -8.76 -5.46
CA SER A 31 -7.19 -7.98 -6.45
C SER A 31 -7.38 -6.50 -6.05
N HIS A 32 -7.45 -6.21 -4.75
CA HIS A 32 -7.61 -4.86 -4.22
C HIS A 32 -6.33 -4.03 -4.30
N TRP A 33 -5.17 -4.68 -4.50
CA TRP A 33 -3.87 -4.04 -4.48
C TRP A 33 -3.31 -3.90 -5.89
N VAL A 34 -2.86 -2.70 -6.22
CA VAL A 34 -2.18 -2.41 -7.49
C VAL A 34 -0.87 -1.67 -7.20
N ASN A 35 0.20 -2.03 -7.90
CA ASN A 35 1.43 -1.26 -7.84
C ASN A 35 1.15 0.14 -8.38
N SER A 36 1.58 1.17 -7.65
CA SER A 36 1.42 2.56 -8.05
C SER A 36 2.74 3.30 -7.89
N HIS A 37 2.93 4.35 -8.67
CA HIS A 37 4.02 5.30 -8.54
C HIS A 37 3.54 6.63 -7.93
N GLU A 38 2.28 6.70 -7.50
CA GLU A 38 1.75 7.84 -6.77
C GLU A 38 2.47 8.05 -5.43
N LYS A 39 2.44 9.28 -4.94
CA LYS A 39 2.98 9.63 -3.63
C LYS A 39 2.24 8.86 -2.54
N ILE A 40 2.98 8.33 -1.57
CA ILE A 40 2.42 7.65 -0.40
C ILE A 40 1.55 8.66 0.36
N ASN A 41 0.25 8.38 0.42
CA ASN A 41 -0.74 9.17 1.14
C ASN A 41 -1.20 8.52 2.45
N CYS A 42 -0.68 7.33 2.77
CA CYS A 42 -0.97 6.66 4.02
C CYS A 42 -0.33 7.40 5.21
N ASP A 43 -1.15 7.90 6.13
CA ASP A 43 -0.71 8.59 7.35
C ASP A 43 -0.33 7.66 8.50
N LYS A 44 -0.42 6.34 8.32
CA LYS A 44 0.00 5.39 9.35
C LYS A 44 1.53 5.42 9.52
N LYS A 45 1.98 5.44 10.78
CA LYS A 45 3.37 5.23 11.18
C LYS A 45 3.94 4.00 10.46
N GLY A 46 5.10 4.17 9.82
CA GLY A 46 5.77 3.13 9.01
C GLY A 46 5.60 3.28 7.49
N CYS A 47 4.58 4.00 7.01
CA CYS A 47 4.47 4.40 5.60
C CYS A 47 4.94 5.83 5.32
N LYS A 48 4.82 6.72 6.31
CA LYS A 48 5.49 8.02 6.33
C LYS A 48 6.55 7.94 7.42
N SER A 49 7.82 7.97 7.01
CA SER A 49 8.97 8.25 7.87
C SER A 49 9.63 9.54 7.44
#